data_AF-A0A183DLE8-F1
#
_entry.id   AF-A0A183DLE8-F1
#
_cell.length_a   1.000
_cell.length_b   1.000
_cell.length_c   1.000
_cell.angle_alpha   90.00
_cell.angle_beta   90.00
_cell.angle_gamma   90.00
#
_symmetry.space_group_name_H-M   'P 1'
#
loop_
_entity.id
_entity.type
_entity.pdbx_description
1 polymer ?
#
loop_
_entity_poly.entity_id
_entity_poly.type
_entity_poly.pdbx_seq_one_letter_code
_entity_poly.pdbx_strand_id
1 'polypeptide(L)' 'MKDRAAADRACKDPNPIIDGRKANVNLAYLGAKPRGNIQLAGLFLL' A
#
# COMPACT_ATOMS: atom_id res chain seq x y z
N MET A 1 3.70 -10.54 -8.01
CA MET A 1 4.66 -10.24 -6.93
C MET A 1 3.95 -10.37 -5.58
N LYS A 2 4.31 -11.36 -4.76
CA LYS A 2 3.72 -11.61 -3.42
C LYS A 2 4.78 -12.00 -2.36
N ASP A 3 6.06 -11.82 -2.67
CA ASP A 3 7.13 -12.19 -1.75
C ASP A 3 7.25 -11.16 -0.62
N ARG A 4 6.95 -11.59 0.61
CA ARG A 4 7.05 -10.77 1.82
C ARG A 4 8.48 -10.30 2.07
N ALA A 5 9.47 -11.16 1.85
CA ALA A 5 10.88 -10.83 2.12
C ALA A 5 11.38 -9.72 1.18
N ALA A 6 10.84 -9.64 -0.04
CA ALA A 6 11.13 -8.53 -0.95
C ALA A 6 10.53 -7.21 -0.44
N ALA A 7 9.29 -7.22 0.05
CA ALA A 7 8.63 -6.03 0.61
C ALA A 7 9.36 -5.53 1.87
N ASP A 8 9.77 -6.43 2.77
CA ASP A 8 10.51 -6.07 3.98
C ASP A 8 11.87 -5.43 3.66
N ARG A 9 12.57 -5.92 2.63
CA ARG A 9 13.81 -5.30 2.16
C ARG A 9 13.58 -3.90 1.59
N ALA A 10 12.52 -3.70 0.82
CA ALA A 10 12.19 -2.39 0.26
C ALA A 10 11.82 -1.37 1.35
N CYS A 11 11.22 -1.79 2.46
CA CYS A 11 10.85 -0.89 3.56
C CYS A 11 12.05 -0.44 4.43
N LYS A 12 13.24 -1.05 4.29
CA LYS A 12 14.43 -0.67 5.07
C LYS A 12 14.99 0.71 4.66
N ASP A 13 14.89 1.04 3.38
CA ASP A 13 15.15 2.38 2.87
C ASP A 13 13.82 2.94 2.33
N PRO A 14 13.06 3.70 3.13
CA PRO A 14 11.76 4.22 2.73
C PRO A 14 11.86 5.36 1.71
N ASN A 15 13.06 5.87 1.42
CA ASN A 15 13.26 7.02 0.54
C ASN A 15 14.31 6.76 -0.56
N PRO A 16 14.17 5.71 -1.38
CA PRO A 16 15.14 5.41 -2.43
C PRO A 16 15.10 6.46 -3.54
N ILE A 17 16.21 6.62 -4.24
CA ILE A 17 16.28 7.43 -5.46
C ILE A 17 15.89 6.55 -6.66
N ILE A 18 14.83 6.95 -7.38
CA ILE A 18 14.38 6.32 -8.62
C ILE A 18 14.44 7.39 -9.71
N ASP A 19 15.19 7.11 -10.79
CA ASP A 19 15.40 8.04 -11.91
C ASP A 19 15.85 9.45 -11.49
N GLY A 20 16.73 9.52 -10.48
CA GLY A 20 17.26 10.79 -9.96
C GLY A 20 16.30 11.57 -9.06
N ARG A 21 15.13 11.01 -8.71
CA ARG A 21 14.16 11.63 -7.80
C ARG A 21 13.95 10.79 -6.55
N LYS A 22 13.75 11.45 -5.41
CA LYS A 22 13.41 10.78 -4.15
C LYS A 22 12.00 10.22 -4.22
N ALA A 23 11.87 8.91 -4.12
CA ALA A 23 10.60 8.22 -4.02
C ALA A 23 10.21 7.99 -2.55
N ASN A 24 8.99 7.50 -2.34
CA ASN A 24 8.51 7.01 -1.05
C ASN A 24 8.10 5.55 -1.19
N VAL A 25 8.57 4.71 -0.27
CA VAL A 25 8.15 3.32 -0.16
C VAL A 25 7.28 3.16 1.07
N ASN A 26 6.08 2.62 0.86
CA ASN A 26 5.17 2.27 1.94
C ASN A 26 4.25 1.11 1.52
N LEU A 27 3.53 0.54 2.49
CA LEU A 27 2.57 -0.52 2.23
C LEU A 27 1.32 0.06 1.54
N ALA A 28 0.97 -0.51 0.39
CA ALA A 28 -0.09 0.01 -0.47
C ALA A 28 -1.48 0.07 0.19
N TYR A 29 -1.72 -0.67 1.28
CA TYR A 29 -2.99 -0.63 1.99
C TYR A 29 -3.34 0.76 2.54
N LEU A 30 -2.33 1.59 2.84
CA LEU A 30 -2.53 2.93 3.39
C LEU A 30 -3.19 3.90 2.38
N GLY A 31 -3.06 3.63 1.09
CA GLY A 31 -3.69 4.40 0.01
C GLY A 31 -4.51 3.53 -0.94
N ALA A 32 -4.85 2.30 -0.53
CA ALA A 32 -5.51 1.36 -1.42
C ALA A 32 -6.91 1.88 -1.77
N LYS A 33 -7.18 1.98 -3.07
CA LYS A 33 -8.52 2.30 -3.56
C LYS A 33 -9.54 1.33 -2.94
N PRO A 34 -10.71 1.81 -2.48
CA PRO A 34 -11.79 0.95 -2.02
C PRO A 34 -12.08 -0.17 -3.03
N ARG A 35 -11.96 -1.41 -2.57
CA ARG A 35 -12.28 -2.61 -3.36
C ARG A 35 -13.76 -2.92 -3.12
N GLY A 36 -14.63 -2.50 -4.04
CA GLY A 36 -16.08 -2.64 -3.92
C GLY A 36 -16.74 -1.51 -3.13
N ASN A 37 -18.07 -1.59 -2.97
CA ASN A 37 -18.84 -0.60 -2.22
C ASN A 37 -18.81 -0.94 -0.72
N ILE A 38 -17.68 -0.69 -0.06
CA ILE A 38 -17.49 -0.90 1.39
C ILE A 38 -18.54 -0.16 2.23
N GLN A 39 -19.12 0.91 1.69
CA GLN A 39 -20.20 1.69 2.31
C GLN A 39 -21.52 0.90 2.41
N LEU A 40 -21.82 -0.02 1.47
CA LEU A 40 -23.09 -0.76 1.47
C LEU A 40 -23.11 -1.90 2.51
N ALA A 41 -21.94 -2.44 2.86
CA ALA A 41 -21.82 -3.52 3.85
C ALA A 41 -22.16 -3.05 5.28
N GLY A 42 -22.00 -1.76 5.59
CA GLY A 42 -22.37 -1.18 6.88
C GLY A 42 -23.85 -0.82 7.01
N LEU A 43 -24.60 -0.76 5.90
CA LEU A 43 -25.99 -0.29 5.88
C LEU A 43 -27.00 -1.37 6.30
N PHE A 44 -26.64 -2.65 6.22
CA PHE A 44 -27.52 -3.78 6.57
C PHE A 44 -27.35 -4.28 8.03
N LEU A 45 -26.58 -3.57 8.86
CA LEU A 45 -26.32 -3.94 10.26
C LEU A 45 -27.10 -3.10 11.31
N LEU A 46 -28.11 -2.35 10.87
CA LEU A 46 -29.08 -1.60 11.70
C LEU A 46 -30.50 -2.09 11.38
#